data_AF-A0A2N7TZ44-F1
#
_entry.id   AF-A0A2N7TZ44-F1
#
_cell.length_a   1.000
_cell.length_b   1.000
_cell.length_c   1.000
_cell.angle_alpha   90.00
_cell.angle_beta   90.00
_cell.angle_gamma   90.00
#
_symmetry.space_group_name_H-M   'P 1'
#
loop_
_entity.id
_entity.type
_entity.pdbx_description
1 polymer ?
#
loop_
_entity_poly.entity_id
_entity_poly.type
_entity_poly.pdbx_seq_one_letter_code
_entity_poly.pdbx_strand_id
1 'polypeptide(L)'
;MNPGLRRALNGLVVGITITALSGCGTLFHPERKGQMDGRIDPVVAIANGVGLLFFILPGVIAYAVDFSNGTIYLPGTQTAGVDAMPLDKDMDVAALEKLLSAKTGKTISLDSELLLVEEVDSLDEALALVRMSGMGDAERLETL
;
A
#
# COMPACT_ATOMS: atom_id res chain seq x y z
N MET A 1 -20.34 -29.51 -33.04
CA MET A 1 -19.77 -28.22 -32.60
C MET A 1 -18.83 -27.69 -33.68
N ASN A 2 -19.11 -26.53 -34.28
CA ASN A 2 -18.34 -26.01 -35.41
C ASN A 2 -16.86 -25.78 -35.03
N PRO A 3 -15.89 -26.20 -35.86
CA PRO A 3 -14.46 -26.02 -35.57
C PRO A 3 -14.06 -24.54 -35.40
N GLY A 4 -14.75 -23.63 -36.10
CA GLY A 4 -14.59 -22.18 -35.88
C GLY A 4 -15.05 -21.72 -34.49
N LEU A 5 -16.16 -22.25 -33.98
CA LEU A 5 -16.67 -21.95 -32.64
C LEU A 5 -15.73 -22.45 -31.55
N ARG A 6 -15.13 -23.63 -31.72
CA ARG A 6 -14.15 -24.18 -30.77
C ARG A 6 -12.88 -23.32 -30.68
N ARG A 7 -12.39 -22.83 -31.82
CA ARG A 7 -11.23 -21.92 -31.87
C ARG A 7 -11.52 -20.59 -31.20
N ALA A 8 -12.70 -20.01 -31.42
CA ALA A 8 -13.13 -18.78 -30.76
C ALA A 8 -13.23 -18.95 -29.23
N LEU A 9 -13.84 -20.04 -28.76
CA LEU A 9 -13.94 -20.35 -27.34
C LEU A 9 -12.56 -20.55 -26.69
N ASN A 10 -11.66 -21.28 -27.35
CA ASN A 10 -10.31 -21.48 -26.84
C ASN A 10 -9.53 -20.16 -26.76
N GLY A 11 -9.65 -19.30 -27.78
CA GLY A 11 -9.03 -17.98 -27.78
C GLY A 11 -9.56 -17.08 -26.66
N LEU A 12 -10.88 -17.11 -26.42
CA LEU A 12 -11.51 -16.37 -25.33
C LEU A 12 -11.00 -16.81 -23.96
N VAL A 13 -10.94 -18.12 -23.71
CA VAL A 13 -10.44 -18.66 -22.43
C VAL A 13 -8.99 -18.24 -22.20
N VAL A 14 -8.13 -18.39 -23.21
CA VAL A 14 -6.72 -17.98 -23.12
C VAL A 14 -6.59 -16.48 -22.84
N GLY A 15 -7.36 -15.64 -23.53
CA GLY A 15 -7.34 -14.18 -23.31
C GLY A 15 -7.78 -13.78 -21.91
N ILE A 16 -8.83 -14.42 -21.38
CA ILE A 16 -9.29 -14.21 -20.00
C ILE A 16 -8.21 -14.65 -19.01
N THR A 17 -7.58 -15.81 -19.22
CA THR A 17 -6.52 -16.30 -18.32
C THR A 17 -5.31 -15.36 -18.31
N ILE A 18 -4.85 -14.87 -19.46
CA ILE A 18 -3.71 -13.93 -19.54
C ILE A 18 -4.04 -12.64 -18.78
N THR A 19 -5.24 -12.09 -18.98
CA THR A 19 -5.70 -10.86 -18.30
C THR A 19 -5.76 -11.05 -16.79
N ALA A 20 -6.25 -12.21 -16.33
CA ALA A 20 -6.34 -12.53 -14.92
C ALA A 20 -4.95 -12.71 -14.27
N LEU A 21 -3.99 -13.30 -14.98
CA LEU A 21 -2.60 -13.42 -14.52
C LEU A 21 -1.91 -12.06 -14.38
N SER A 22 -2.32 -11.05 -15.16
CA SER A 22 -1.81 -9.69 -15.02
C SER A 22 -2.53 -8.86 -13.94
N GLY A 23 -3.76 -9.21 -13.55
CA GLY A 23 -4.62 -8.39 -12.68
C GLY A 23 -5.35 -7.27 -13.44
N CYS A 24 -6.63 -7.03 -13.14
CA CYS A 24 -7.42 -6.00 -13.83
C CYS A 24 -7.00 -4.58 -13.43
N GLY A 25 -6.71 -4.37 -12.14
CA GLY A 25 -6.21 -3.09 -11.64
C GLY A 25 -4.84 -2.75 -12.22
N THR A 26 -3.97 -3.74 -12.36
CA THR A 26 -2.65 -3.60 -12.96
C THR A 26 -2.71 -3.25 -14.45
N LEU A 27 -3.70 -3.78 -15.17
CA LEU A 27 -3.91 -3.49 -16.58
C LEU A 27 -4.54 -2.10 -16.80
N PHE A 28 -5.51 -1.71 -15.96
CA PHE A 28 -6.25 -0.45 -16.14
C PHE A 28 -5.61 0.76 -15.47
N HIS A 29 -4.89 0.55 -14.37
CA HIS A 29 -4.31 1.62 -13.56
C HIS A 29 -2.86 1.26 -13.13
N PRO A 30 -1.94 1.07 -14.08
CA PRO A 30 -0.55 0.71 -13.80
C PRO A 30 0.20 1.76 -12.96
N GLU A 31 -0.26 3.02 -12.98
CA GLU A 31 0.28 4.12 -12.18
C GLU A 31 0.08 3.95 -10.67
N ARG A 32 -0.82 3.05 -10.24
CA ARG A 32 -1.09 2.77 -8.82
C ARG A 32 -0.17 1.72 -8.21
N LYS A 33 0.81 1.22 -8.96
CA LYS A 33 1.74 0.19 -8.48
C LYS A 33 2.58 0.67 -7.30
N GLY A 34 2.74 -0.20 -6.31
CA GLY A 34 3.54 0.07 -5.11
C GLY A 34 2.77 0.76 -3.98
N GLN A 35 1.43 0.78 -4.04
CA GLN A 35 0.58 1.13 -2.91
C GLN A 35 0.54 -0.03 -1.91
N MET A 36 0.70 0.28 -0.63
CA MET A 36 0.78 -0.76 0.41
C MET A 36 -0.57 -1.06 1.05
N ASP A 37 -1.43 -0.04 1.16
CA ASP A 37 -2.74 -0.14 1.76
C ASP A 37 -3.62 1.03 1.29
N GLY A 38 -4.93 0.93 1.50
CA GLY A 38 -5.86 2.00 1.24
C GLY A 38 -7.29 1.50 1.07
N ARG A 39 -8.18 2.43 0.73
CA ARG A 39 -9.56 2.11 0.39
C ARG A 39 -9.58 1.33 -0.92
N ILE A 40 -10.22 0.17 -0.92
CA ILE A 40 -10.38 -0.66 -2.12
C ILE A 40 -11.16 0.10 -3.21
N ASP A 41 -10.65 0.09 -4.43
CA ASP A 41 -11.34 0.56 -5.62
C ASP A 41 -12.47 -0.42 -5.99
N PRO A 42 -13.74 -0.02 -5.85
CA PRO A 42 -14.87 -0.91 -6.12
C PRO A 42 -14.92 -1.37 -7.58
N VAL A 43 -14.40 -0.58 -8.53
CA VAL A 43 -14.41 -0.96 -9.96
C VAL A 43 -13.48 -2.15 -10.19
N VAL A 44 -12.25 -2.09 -9.67
CA VAL A 44 -11.29 -3.19 -9.78
C VAL A 44 -11.74 -4.41 -9.00
N ALA A 45 -12.26 -4.22 -7.79
CA ALA A 45 -12.78 -5.32 -6.97
C ALA A 45 -13.95 -6.04 -7.67
N ILE A 46 -14.89 -5.31 -8.26
CA ILE A 46 -16.00 -5.92 -9.01
C ILE A 46 -15.47 -6.65 -10.25
N ALA A 47 -14.53 -6.07 -11.00
CA ALA A 47 -13.94 -6.71 -12.18
C ALA A 47 -13.26 -8.06 -11.82
N ASN A 48 -12.45 -8.09 -10.78
CA ASN A 48 -11.83 -9.32 -10.27
C ASN A 48 -12.89 -10.29 -9.73
N GLY A 49 -13.93 -9.78 -9.06
CA GLY A 49 -15.07 -10.55 -8.57
C GLY A 49 -15.89 -11.21 -9.68
N VAL A 50 -16.06 -10.57 -10.84
CA VAL A 50 -16.66 -11.19 -12.03
C VAL A 50 -15.79 -12.34 -12.52
N GLY A 51 -14.46 -12.14 -12.58
CA GLY A 51 -13.52 -13.21 -12.89
C GLY A 51 -13.65 -14.39 -11.93
N LEU A 52 -13.77 -14.11 -10.63
CA LEU A 52 -13.95 -15.11 -9.57
C LEU A 52 -15.26 -15.89 -9.69
N LEU A 53 -16.34 -15.22 -10.07
CA LEU A 53 -17.68 -15.82 -10.21
C LEU A 53 -17.72 -16.86 -11.34
N PHE A 54 -17.12 -16.57 -12.49
CA PHE A 54 -17.15 -17.46 -13.65
C PHE A 54 -15.97 -18.45 -13.68
N PHE A 55 -14.82 -18.07 -13.10
CA PHE A 55 -13.60 -18.88 -13.07
C PHE A 55 -12.82 -18.65 -11.77
N ILE A 56 -13.02 -19.55 -10.80
CA ILE A 56 -12.45 -19.41 -9.45
C ILE A 56 -10.94 -19.16 -9.49
N LEU A 57 -10.18 -20.02 -10.18
CA LEU A 57 -8.72 -19.95 -10.18
C LEU A 57 -8.19 -18.63 -10.81
N PRO A 58 -8.58 -18.24 -12.03
CA PRO A 58 -8.23 -16.93 -12.58
C PRO A 58 -8.65 -15.75 -11.69
N GLY A 59 -9.86 -15.77 -11.12
CA GLY A 59 -10.34 -14.67 -10.27
C GLY A 59 -9.55 -14.48 -8.99
N VAL A 60 -9.17 -15.57 -8.30
CA VAL A 60 -8.30 -15.50 -7.12
C VAL A 60 -6.93 -14.94 -7.49
N ILE A 61 -6.36 -15.37 -8.62
CA ILE A 61 -5.06 -14.87 -9.06
C ILE A 61 -5.13 -13.37 -9.38
N ALA A 62 -6.17 -12.90 -10.07
CA ALA A 62 -6.35 -11.48 -10.37
C ALA A 62 -6.40 -10.63 -9.10
N TYR A 63 -7.14 -11.10 -8.08
CA TYR A 63 -7.13 -10.48 -6.76
C TYR A 63 -5.75 -10.46 -6.13
N ALA A 64 -5.06 -11.60 -6.11
CA ALA A 64 -3.72 -11.70 -5.53
C ALA A 64 -2.75 -10.73 -6.21
N VAL A 65 -2.76 -10.65 -7.54
CA VAL A 65 -1.89 -9.74 -8.30
C VAL A 65 -2.22 -8.28 -8.03
N ASP A 66 -3.50 -7.90 -8.01
CA ASP A 66 -3.87 -6.51 -7.75
C ASP A 66 -3.67 -6.09 -6.28
N PHE A 67 -3.77 -7.02 -5.32
CA PHE A 67 -3.39 -6.79 -3.94
C PHE A 67 -1.88 -6.66 -3.78
N SER A 68 -1.10 -7.57 -4.37
CA SER A 68 0.37 -7.53 -4.29
C SER A 68 0.98 -6.32 -4.99
N ASN A 69 0.40 -5.90 -6.10
CA ASN A 69 0.85 -4.70 -6.81
C ASN A 69 0.30 -3.41 -6.18
N GLY A 70 -0.68 -3.49 -5.27
CA GLY A 70 -1.37 -2.35 -4.69
C GLY A 70 -2.38 -1.67 -5.63
N THR A 71 -2.59 -2.21 -6.83
CA THR A 71 -3.45 -1.62 -7.87
C THR A 71 -4.93 -1.81 -7.61
N ILE A 72 -5.31 -2.56 -6.58
CA ILE A 72 -6.67 -2.66 -6.07
C ILE A 72 -7.07 -1.48 -5.18
N TYR A 73 -6.11 -0.69 -4.69
CA TYR A 73 -6.39 0.44 -3.79
C TYR A 73 -6.60 1.75 -4.55
N LEU A 74 -7.38 2.65 -3.96
CA LEU A 74 -7.58 4.00 -4.45
C LEU A 74 -6.37 4.88 -4.11
N PRO A 75 -5.90 5.72 -5.04
CA PRO A 75 -4.78 6.61 -4.78
C PRO A 75 -5.11 7.61 -3.68
N GLY A 76 -4.10 7.92 -2.85
CA GLY A 76 -4.23 8.90 -1.76
C GLY A 76 -5.02 8.41 -0.54
N THR A 77 -5.49 7.16 -0.52
CA THR A 77 -6.26 6.61 0.60
C THR A 77 -5.44 5.78 1.57
N GLN A 78 -4.11 5.81 1.45
CA GLN A 78 -3.20 5.07 2.30
C GLN A 78 -3.28 5.60 3.74
N THR A 79 -3.83 4.80 4.64
CA THR A 79 -3.81 5.06 6.07
C THR A 79 -2.49 4.54 6.63
N ALA A 80 -1.50 5.43 6.78
CA ALA A 80 -0.41 5.12 7.69
C ALA A 80 -1.00 5.10 9.11
N GLY A 81 -0.98 3.95 9.77
CA GLY A 81 -1.41 3.86 11.17
C GLY A 81 -0.47 4.67 12.04
N VAL A 82 -0.98 5.73 12.69
CA VAL A 82 -0.22 6.52 13.66
C VAL A 82 -0.59 6.07 15.06
N ASP A 83 0.38 5.53 15.79
CA ASP A 83 0.22 5.26 17.22
C ASP A 83 0.38 6.58 17.98
N ALA A 84 -0.73 7.28 18.20
CA ALA A 84 -0.73 8.55 18.90
C ALA A 84 -0.66 8.31 20.42
N MET A 85 0.43 8.77 21.05
CA MET A 85 0.56 8.74 22.50
C MET A 85 0.52 10.16 23.07
N PRO A 86 -0.42 10.46 23.99
CA PRO A 86 -0.44 11.76 24.64
C PRO A 86 0.82 11.94 25.48
N LEU A 87 1.51 13.06 25.26
CA LEU A 87 2.63 13.50 26.07
C LEU A 87 2.10 14.38 27.22
N ASP A 88 2.60 14.14 28.42
CA ASP A 88 2.28 14.99 29.56
C ASP A 88 2.98 16.35 29.41
N LYS A 89 2.26 17.43 29.73
CA LYS A 89 2.73 18.81 29.53
C LYS A 89 3.84 19.18 30.50
N ASP A 90 3.89 18.49 31.63
CA ASP A 90 4.87 18.72 32.71
C ASP A 90 6.03 17.72 32.67
N MET A 91 6.17 16.96 31.58
CA MET A 91 7.22 15.94 31.46
C MET A 91 8.59 16.59 31.27
N ASP A 92 9.59 16.11 32.03
CA ASP A 92 10.95 16.60 31.89
C ASP A 92 11.62 16.10 30.60
N VAL A 93 12.63 16.84 30.13
CA VAL A 93 13.37 16.56 28.89
C VAL A 93 14.06 15.18 28.93
N ALA A 94 14.59 14.77 30.07
CA ALA A 94 15.27 13.48 30.22
C ALA A 94 14.30 12.29 30.16
N ALA A 95 13.09 12.46 30.70
CA ALA A 95 11.99 11.52 30.61
C ALA A 95 11.48 11.42 29.16
N LEU A 96 11.42 12.54 28.43
CA LEU A 96 11.10 12.56 27.01
C LEU A 96 12.14 11.79 26.18
N GLU A 97 13.43 12.06 26.37
CA GLU A 97 14.51 11.34 25.68
C GLU A 97 14.45 9.84 25.95
N LYS A 98 14.23 9.45 27.20
CA LYS A 98 14.13 8.04 27.59
C LYS A 98 12.92 7.36 26.94
N LEU A 99 11.78 8.04 26.90
CA LEU A 99 10.55 7.54 26.27
C LEU A 99 10.73 7.38 24.76
N LEU A 100 11.24 8.40 24.09
CA LEU A 100 11.52 8.37 22.65
C LEU A 100 12.55 7.28 22.32
N SER A 101 13.61 7.14 23.13
CA SER A 101 14.63 6.12 22.92
C SER A 101 14.08 4.70 23.08
N ALA A 102 13.23 4.48 24.09
CA ALA A 102 12.58 3.20 24.31
C ALA A 102 11.64 2.80 23.17
N LYS A 103 10.93 3.78 22.57
CA LYS A 103 9.96 3.54 21.49
C LYS A 103 10.60 3.40 20.12
N THR A 104 11.63 4.20 19.83
CA THR A 104 12.31 4.17 18.53
C THR A 104 13.40 3.10 18.45
N GLY A 105 13.83 2.56 19.60
CA GLY A 105 14.96 1.62 19.68
C GLY A 105 16.31 2.28 19.39
N LYS A 106 16.37 3.61 19.32
CA LYS A 106 17.57 4.40 19.05
C LYS A 106 17.84 5.32 20.25
N THR A 107 19.11 5.58 20.56
CA THR A 107 19.44 6.59 21.56
C THR A 107 19.12 7.98 21.00
N ILE A 108 18.15 8.66 21.58
CA ILE A 108 17.72 10.01 21.18
C ILE A 108 18.25 11.02 22.19
N SER A 109 18.90 12.07 21.69
CA SER A 109 19.28 13.25 22.47
C SER A 109 18.68 14.49 21.83
N LEU A 110 17.91 15.25 22.62
CA LEU A 110 17.19 16.45 22.19
C LEU A 110 18.13 17.64 21.94
N ASP A 111 19.34 17.59 22.50
CA ASP A 111 20.39 18.61 22.29
C ASP A 111 21.22 18.34 21.02
N SER A 112 20.90 17.29 20.26
CA SER A 112 21.63 16.94 19.04
C SER A 112 21.38 17.94 17.92
N GLU A 113 22.44 18.39 17.26
CA GLU A 113 22.37 19.22 16.04
C GLU A 113 21.72 18.49 14.85
N LEU A 114 21.58 17.16 14.93
CA LEU A 114 20.90 16.32 13.93
C LEU A 114 19.39 16.20 14.20
N LEU A 115 18.87 16.78 15.28
CA LEU A 115 17.46 16.71 15.64
C LEU A 115 16.70 17.90 15.06
N LEU A 116 15.71 17.59 14.22
CA LEU A 116 14.78 18.57 13.66
C LEU A 116 13.45 18.48 14.41
N VAL A 117 13.00 19.61 14.95
CA VAL A 117 11.64 19.74 15.53
C VAL A 117 10.84 20.66 14.63
N GLU A 118 9.75 20.14 14.08
CA GLU A 118 8.79 20.91 13.29
C GLU A 118 7.41 20.85 13.96
N GLU A 119 6.77 22.00 14.07
CA GLU A 119 5.34 22.11 14.39
C GLU A 119 4.56 22.03 13.08
N VAL A 120 3.49 21.25 13.06
CA VAL A 120 2.65 21.03 11.87
C VAL A 120 1.21 21.45 12.16
N ASP A 121 0.52 21.95 11.14
CA ASP A 121 -0.87 22.40 11.27
C ASP A 121 -1.85 21.24 11.29
N SER A 122 -1.45 20.07 10.77
CA SER A 122 -2.30 18.88 10.69
C SER A 122 -1.53 17.57 10.70
N LEU A 123 -2.24 16.48 11.05
CA LEU A 123 -1.72 15.12 10.97
C LEU A 123 -1.30 14.74 9.53
N ASP A 124 -2.06 15.20 8.54
CA ASP A 124 -1.78 14.92 7.12
C ASP A 124 -0.44 15.53 6.67
N GLU A 125 -0.13 16.72 7.16
CA GLU A 125 1.14 17.40 6.92
C GLU A 125 2.31 16.66 7.59
N ALA A 126 2.18 16.26 8.86
CA ALA A 126 3.18 15.43 9.53
C ALA A 126 3.46 14.12 8.77
N LEU A 127 2.40 13.44 8.31
CA LEU A 127 2.54 12.21 7.53
C LEU A 127 3.22 12.45 6.18
N ALA A 128 2.96 13.60 5.54
CA ALA A 128 3.63 13.97 4.29
C ALA A 128 5.13 14.20 4.51
N LEU A 129 5.53 14.89 5.57
CA LEU A 129 6.94 15.12 5.92
C LEU A 129 7.68 13.81 6.20
N VAL A 130 7.06 12.89 6.97
CA VAL A 130 7.64 11.56 7.24
C VAL A 130 7.80 10.74 5.95
N ARG A 131 6.85 10.82 5.01
CA ARG A 131 6.97 10.15 3.71
C ARG A 131 8.07 10.73 2.84
N MET A 132 8.25 12.06 2.86
CA MET A 132 9.27 12.74 2.06
C MET A 132 10.68 12.61 2.63
N SER A 133 10.82 12.31 3.93
CA SER A 133 12.12 12.13 4.57
C SER A 133 12.86 10.86 4.12
N GLY A 134 12.18 9.96 3.40
CA GLY A 134 12.74 8.66 2.97
C GLY A 134 13.03 7.71 4.14
N MET A 135 12.49 7.98 5.33
CA MET A 135 12.61 7.08 6.47
C MET A 135 11.91 5.74 6.17
N GLY A 136 12.70 4.68 6.01
CA GLY A 136 12.23 3.32 5.67
C GLY A 136 12.45 2.92 4.21
N ASP A 137 12.95 3.83 3.35
CA ASP A 137 13.18 3.52 1.94
C ASP A 137 14.26 2.45 1.72
N ALA A 138 15.26 2.35 2.62
CA ALA A 138 16.28 1.31 2.54
C ALA A 138 15.68 -0.10 2.73
N GLU A 139 14.81 -0.29 3.73
CA GLU A 139 14.11 -1.57 3.97
C GLU A 139 13.12 -1.88 2.83
N ARG A 140 12.50 -0.85 2.26
CA ARG A 140 11.66 -0.94 1.06
C ARG A 140 12.44 -1.37 -0.19
N LEU A 141 13.70 -0.96 -0.34
CA LEU A 141 14.56 -1.35 -1.46
C LEU A 141 15.14 -2.76 -1.29
N GLU A 142 15.33 -3.24 -0.07
CA GLU A 142 15.78 -4.61 0.21
C GLU A 142 14.69 -5.67 -0.02
N THR A 143 13.41 -5.27 -0.05
CA THR A 143 12.25 -6.16 -0.19
C THR A 143 11.64 -6.17 -1.60
N LEU A 144 12.18 -5.38 -2.53
CA LEU A 144 11.85 -5.37 -3.97
C LEU A 144 12.70 -6.37 -4.75
#